data_AF-A0A9D8H662-F1
#
_entry.id   AF-A0A9D8H662-F1
#
_cell.length_a   1.000
_cell.length_b   1.000
_cell.length_c   1.000
_cell.angle_alpha   90.00
_cell.angle_beta   90.00
_cell.angle_gamma   90.00
#
_symmetry.space_group_name_H-M   'P 1'
#
loop_
_entity.id
_entity.type
_entity.pdbx_description
1 polymer ?
#
loop_
_entity_poly.entity_id
_entity_poly.type
_entity_poly.pdbx_seq_one_letter_code
_entity_poly.pdbx_strand_id
1 'polypeptide(L)'
;MTVRVERDGAVTIVTMDRPDRRNAVDGQAAKELAAAFRAFDADEKASVAILTGAGGHFCAGADLKALSERHSDPDRDPGYTLAPDQAPLGPTRMLTSKPLIAAVEGYAVAGGIFAARLAWMLRAIGRDAALLDGGLAAWGAPLDTGAGPGRPAAAFTPVPWPSAWLASIDEVAAAAVAPAERASAEGGPGGSCVLLDARAPERFRGEAEPVDPRAGHIPGAVNAPCMAHMGADGALLPPDALRDQFAAVGITTADGAVAYCGSGVNACHSPLVMEHAGLGRGRLFPGSWSAWSNQPGSPVATGPARA
;
A
#
# COMPACT_ATOMS: atom_id res chain seq x y z
N MET A 1 10.08 6.24 26.81
CA MET A 1 10.08 4.99 26.03
C MET A 1 9.05 5.17 24.94
N THR A 2 9.33 4.78 23.70
CA THR A 2 8.41 4.98 22.57
C THR A 2 7.46 3.80 22.36
N VAL A 3 7.76 2.67 23.02
CA VAL A 3 6.96 1.45 23.04
C VAL A 3 6.89 0.94 24.48
N ARG A 4 5.70 0.55 24.94
CA ARG A 4 5.47 -0.18 26.19
C ARG A 4 5.10 -1.63 25.89
N VAL A 5 5.58 -2.56 26.71
CA VAL A 5 5.26 -3.99 26.58
C VAL A 5 4.71 -4.48 27.91
N GLU A 6 3.52 -5.07 27.88
CA GLU A 6 2.80 -5.60 29.03
C GLU A 6 2.44 -7.08 28.80
N ARG A 7 2.19 -7.80 29.88
CA ARG A 7 1.82 -9.22 29.87
C ARG A 7 0.49 -9.42 30.58
N ASP A 8 -0.42 -10.10 29.89
CA ASP A 8 -1.66 -10.62 30.49
C ASP A 8 -1.76 -12.11 30.18
N GLY A 9 -1.28 -12.94 31.12
CA GLY A 9 -1.13 -14.37 30.92
C GLY A 9 -0.28 -14.69 29.69
N ALA A 10 -0.88 -15.38 28.72
CA ALA A 10 -0.23 -15.76 27.46
C ALA A 10 -0.21 -14.64 26.40
N VAL A 11 -0.82 -13.49 26.68
CA VAL A 11 -0.91 -12.34 25.77
C VAL A 11 0.24 -11.37 26.02
N THR A 12 0.95 -10.97 24.96
CA THR A 12 1.87 -9.82 24.98
C THR A 12 1.17 -8.60 24.41
N ILE A 13 1.08 -7.51 25.16
CA ILE A 13 0.49 -6.26 24.69
C ILE A 13 1.63 -5.28 24.40
N VAL A 14 1.85 -4.98 23.12
CA VAL A 14 2.84 -4.02 22.62
C VAL A 14 2.11 -2.72 22.27
N THR A 15 2.36 -1.67 23.04
CA THR A 15 1.71 -0.36 22.89
C THR A 15 2.70 0.67 22.35
N MET A 16 2.41 1.25 21.18
CA MET A 16 3.11 2.46 20.73
C MET A 16 2.76 3.63 21.65
N ASP A 17 3.75 4.29 22.22
CA ASP A 17 3.60 5.24 23.32
C ASP A 17 4.24 6.59 23.01
N ARG A 18 3.74 7.22 21.95
CA ARG A 18 4.05 8.62 21.56
C ARG A 18 2.74 9.37 21.30
N PRO A 19 1.81 9.46 22.27
CA PRO A 19 0.45 9.98 22.04
C PRO A 19 0.44 11.43 21.55
N ASP A 20 1.37 12.25 22.02
CA ASP A 20 1.65 13.63 21.60
C ASP A 20 2.13 13.75 20.14
N ARG A 21 2.55 12.64 19.54
CA ARG A 21 2.86 12.49 18.10
C ARG A 21 1.88 11.55 17.39
N ARG A 22 0.70 11.27 17.98
CA ARG A 22 -0.29 10.31 17.47
C ARG A 22 0.32 8.95 17.13
N ASN A 23 1.30 8.53 17.94
CA ASN A 23 2.04 7.29 17.78
C ASN A 23 2.72 7.13 16.41
N ALA A 24 3.10 8.24 15.77
CA ALA A 24 3.94 8.19 14.58
C ALA A 24 5.24 7.44 14.90
N VAL A 25 5.73 6.64 13.96
CA VAL A 25 6.88 5.76 14.17
C VAL A 25 8.12 6.49 13.71
N ASP A 26 9.02 6.82 14.62
CA ASP A 26 10.38 7.24 14.31
C ASP A 26 11.36 6.05 14.35
N GLY A 27 12.64 6.30 14.08
CA GLY A 27 13.63 5.22 14.10
C GLY A 27 13.81 4.54 15.45
N GLN A 28 13.58 5.26 16.56
CA GLN A 28 13.64 4.66 17.90
C GLN A 28 12.43 3.76 18.14
N ALA A 29 11.22 4.24 17.82
CA ALA A 29 10.00 3.46 17.91
C ALA A 29 10.08 2.20 17.04
N ALA A 30 10.63 2.31 15.83
CA ALA A 30 10.82 1.17 14.94
C ALA A 30 11.73 0.09 15.56
N LYS A 31 12.86 0.50 16.18
CA LYS A 31 13.80 -0.40 16.88
C LYS A 31 13.17 -1.06 18.10
N GLU A 32 12.45 -0.28 18.92
CA GLU A 32 11.79 -0.78 20.12
C GLU A 32 10.67 -1.77 19.79
N LEU A 33 9.89 -1.50 18.73
CA LEU A 33 8.88 -2.43 18.24
C LEU A 33 9.50 -3.74 17.74
N ALA A 34 10.60 -3.66 16.98
CA ALA A 34 11.30 -4.85 16.48
C ALA A 34 11.81 -5.71 17.63
N ALA A 35 12.39 -5.08 18.66
CA ALA A 35 12.83 -5.77 19.87
C ALA A 35 11.65 -6.42 20.62
N ALA A 36 10.53 -5.70 20.78
CA ALA A 36 9.33 -6.21 21.45
C ALA A 36 8.76 -7.44 20.75
N PHE A 37 8.65 -7.43 19.42
CA PHE A 37 8.11 -8.57 18.67
C PHE A 37 9.06 -9.77 18.64
N ARG A 38 10.39 -9.58 18.64
CA ARG A 38 11.34 -10.69 18.79
C ARG A 38 11.23 -11.33 20.18
N ALA A 39 11.15 -10.50 21.22
CA ALA A 39 10.98 -10.98 22.58
C ALA A 39 9.68 -11.76 22.73
N PHE A 40 8.58 -11.29 22.11
CA PHE A 40 7.33 -12.03 22.03
C PHE A 40 7.49 -13.37 21.31
N ASP A 41 8.10 -13.38 20.11
CA ASP A 41 8.17 -14.58 19.29
C ASP A 41 9.04 -15.66 19.95
N ALA A 42 10.13 -15.26 20.63
CA ALA A 42 11.01 -16.15 21.37
C ALA A 42 10.42 -16.65 22.72
N ASP A 43 9.39 -16.01 23.27
CA ASP A 43 8.85 -16.39 24.58
C ASP A 43 7.85 -17.56 24.45
N GLU A 44 8.27 -18.75 24.88
CA GLU A 44 7.46 -19.97 24.90
C GLU A 44 6.16 -19.87 25.71
N LYS A 45 6.06 -18.93 26.66
CA LYS A 45 4.85 -18.69 27.45
C LYS A 45 3.85 -17.76 26.73
N ALA A 46 4.28 -17.09 25.67
CA ALA A 46 3.43 -16.25 24.84
C ALA A 46 2.71 -17.06 23.77
N SER A 47 1.41 -16.82 23.60
CA SER A 47 0.61 -17.43 22.54
C SER A 47 0.14 -16.43 21.48
N VAL A 48 -0.03 -15.16 21.84
CA VAL A 48 -0.50 -14.10 20.92
C VAL A 48 0.04 -12.73 21.33
N ALA A 49 0.32 -11.88 20.36
CA ALA A 49 0.65 -10.48 20.59
C ALA A 49 -0.51 -9.57 20.16
N ILE A 50 -0.73 -8.51 20.92
CA ILE A 50 -1.60 -7.38 20.56
C ILE A 50 -0.70 -6.18 20.31
N LEU A 51 -0.79 -5.58 19.13
CA LEU A 51 -0.23 -4.27 18.84
C LEU A 51 -1.33 -3.22 19.00
N THR A 52 -1.09 -2.19 19.80
CA THR A 52 -2.02 -1.07 20.01
C THR A 52 -1.25 0.25 20.12
N GLY A 53 -1.96 1.36 20.27
CA GLY A 53 -1.37 2.68 20.50
C GLY A 53 -1.97 3.40 21.72
N ALA A 54 -1.14 4.19 22.40
CA ALA A 54 -1.53 4.95 23.58
C ALA A 54 -2.30 6.23 23.22
N GLY A 55 -3.09 6.75 24.17
CA GLY A 55 -3.73 8.06 24.04
C GLY A 55 -4.88 8.11 23.04
N GLY A 56 -5.56 6.98 22.78
CA GLY A 56 -6.72 6.92 21.88
C GLY A 56 -6.36 7.02 20.39
N HIS A 57 -5.11 6.70 20.04
CA HIS A 57 -4.60 6.73 18.67
C HIS A 57 -3.84 5.44 18.40
N PHE A 58 -4.03 4.81 17.26
CA PHE A 58 -3.26 3.64 16.88
C PHE A 58 -1.89 4.07 16.38
N CYS A 59 -1.82 4.69 15.20
CA CYS A 59 -0.58 5.19 14.60
C CYS A 59 -0.86 6.14 13.43
N ALA A 60 -0.20 7.30 13.41
CA ALA A 60 -0.24 8.25 12.28
C ALA A 60 0.78 7.95 11.16
N GLY A 61 1.30 6.72 11.09
CA GLY A 61 2.30 6.30 10.10
C GLY A 61 3.73 6.66 10.50
N ALA A 62 4.61 6.87 9.51
CA ALA A 62 5.99 7.27 9.78
C ALA A 62 6.07 8.71 10.30
N ASP A 63 7.00 8.98 11.22
CA ASP A 63 7.26 10.33 11.73
C ASP A 63 7.95 11.18 10.65
N LEU A 64 7.14 11.95 9.92
CA LEU A 64 7.61 12.74 8.77
C LEU A 64 8.63 13.82 9.17
N LYS A 65 8.62 14.30 10.42
CA LYS A 65 9.65 15.23 10.89
C LYS A 65 11.00 14.51 10.99
N ALA A 66 11.01 13.34 11.62
CA ALA A 66 12.21 12.51 11.69
C ALA A 66 12.68 12.04 10.29
N LEU A 67 11.77 11.80 9.34
CA LEU A 67 12.12 11.51 7.95
C LEU A 67 12.70 12.73 7.20
N SER A 68 12.21 13.94 7.46
CA SER A 68 12.69 15.16 6.81
C SER A 68 14.12 15.54 7.21
N GLU A 69 14.55 15.19 8.43
CA GLU A 69 15.93 15.39 8.87
C GLU A 69 16.94 14.59 8.02
N ARG A 70 16.53 13.44 7.44
CA ARG A 70 17.33 12.63 6.51
C ARG A 70 17.63 13.36 5.19
N HIS A 71 16.70 14.18 4.70
CA HIS A 71 16.93 14.96 3.48
C HIS A 71 17.96 16.08 3.68
N SER A 72 18.21 16.47 4.92
CA SER A 72 19.13 17.55 5.28
C SER A 72 20.56 17.05 5.47
N ASP A 73 20.74 15.75 5.72
CA ASP A 73 22.03 15.09 5.91
C ASP A 73 21.94 13.63 5.41
N PRO A 74 22.44 13.33 4.19
CA PRO A 74 22.32 12.01 3.58
C PRO A 74 23.05 10.89 4.34
N ASP A 75 24.06 11.22 5.14
CA ASP A 75 24.88 10.27 5.90
C ASP A 75 24.27 9.95 7.28
N ARG A 76 23.26 10.70 7.71
CA ARG A 76 22.56 10.47 8.98
C ARG A 76 21.52 9.36 8.81
N ASP A 77 21.74 8.21 9.46
CA ASP A 77 20.71 7.17 9.58
C ASP A 77 19.61 7.64 10.55
N PRO A 78 18.38 7.91 10.08
CA PRO A 78 17.29 8.34 10.94
C PRO A 78 16.72 7.18 11.79
N GLY A 79 17.35 6.00 11.75
CA GLY A 79 16.98 4.81 12.51
C GLY A 79 15.82 4.02 11.90
N TYR A 80 15.37 4.41 10.70
CA TYR A 80 14.36 3.70 9.92
C TYR A 80 14.93 2.57 9.07
N THR A 81 16.26 2.53 8.91
CA THR A 81 16.98 1.51 8.13
C THR A 81 17.13 0.24 8.94
N LEU A 82 16.02 -0.47 9.11
CA LEU A 82 15.97 -1.78 9.72
C LEU A 82 16.21 -2.83 8.64
N ALA A 83 17.00 -3.88 8.94
CA ALA A 83 17.12 -4.99 7.98
C ALA A 83 15.72 -5.58 7.71
N PRO A 84 15.49 -6.23 6.55
CA PRO A 84 14.15 -6.67 6.16
C PRO A 84 13.42 -7.47 7.25
N ASP A 85 14.07 -8.39 7.93
CA ASP A 85 13.53 -9.19 9.05
C ASP A 85 13.28 -8.38 10.34
N GLN A 86 13.52 -7.07 10.33
CA GLN A 86 13.51 -6.20 11.51
C GLN A 86 12.50 -5.06 11.40
N ALA A 87 11.67 -4.99 10.35
CA ALA A 87 10.72 -3.91 10.11
C ALA A 87 9.27 -4.29 10.52
N PRO A 88 8.82 -3.99 11.75
CA PRO A 88 7.52 -4.42 12.27
C PRO A 88 6.33 -3.57 11.79
N LEU A 89 6.58 -2.40 11.20
CA LEU A 89 5.54 -1.50 10.70
C LEU A 89 5.85 -1.07 9.25
N GLY A 90 4.87 -1.27 8.35
CA GLY A 90 5.00 -1.14 6.89
C GLY A 90 4.36 -2.34 6.19
N PRO A 91 4.61 -2.61 4.89
CA PRO A 91 4.25 -3.89 4.30
C PRO A 91 5.16 -4.98 4.90
N THR A 92 4.74 -5.42 6.09
CA THR A 92 5.48 -6.05 7.20
C THR A 92 6.40 -7.16 6.77
N ARG A 93 7.71 -6.89 6.85
CA ARG A 93 8.78 -7.83 6.52
C ARG A 93 9.24 -8.67 7.72
N MET A 94 8.90 -8.23 8.94
CA MET A 94 9.06 -9.03 10.14
C MET A 94 7.85 -9.94 10.32
N LEU A 95 8.06 -11.25 10.18
CA LEU A 95 7.05 -12.28 10.43
C LEU A 95 7.29 -12.87 11.83
N THR A 96 6.21 -13.05 12.60
CA THR A 96 6.24 -13.81 13.85
C THR A 96 5.73 -15.22 13.59
N SER A 97 6.32 -16.22 14.26
CA SER A 97 5.82 -17.60 14.24
C SER A 97 4.45 -17.76 14.91
N LYS A 98 4.09 -16.81 15.79
CA LYS A 98 2.84 -16.78 16.55
C LYS A 98 1.89 -15.67 16.05
N PRO A 99 0.56 -15.78 16.27
CA PRO A 99 -0.40 -14.77 15.87
C PRO A 99 -0.13 -13.38 16.45
N LEU A 100 -0.31 -12.35 15.61
CA LEU A 100 -0.26 -10.93 15.97
C LEU A 100 -1.60 -10.27 15.60
N ILE A 101 -2.21 -9.56 16.54
CA ILE A 101 -3.46 -8.83 16.38
C ILE A 101 -3.17 -7.32 16.48
N ALA A 102 -3.62 -6.53 15.51
CA ALA A 102 -3.63 -5.07 15.64
C ALA A 102 -4.95 -4.60 16.26
N ALA A 103 -4.91 -4.10 17.49
CA ALA A 103 -6.04 -3.45 18.15
C ALA A 103 -6.04 -1.96 17.79
N VAL A 104 -6.78 -1.61 16.75
CA VAL A 104 -6.78 -0.26 16.17
C VAL A 104 -7.84 0.63 16.83
N GLU A 105 -7.39 1.65 17.57
CA GLU A 105 -8.25 2.70 18.13
C GLU A 105 -7.88 4.08 17.55
N GLY A 106 -8.86 4.89 17.15
CA GLY A 106 -8.61 6.24 16.64
C GLY A 106 -7.87 6.28 15.29
N TYR A 107 -6.82 7.10 15.17
CA TYR A 107 -6.12 7.34 13.90
C TYR A 107 -5.20 6.17 13.51
N ALA A 108 -5.42 5.62 12.31
CA ALA A 108 -4.53 4.69 11.60
C ALA A 108 -4.33 5.21 10.16
N VAL A 109 -3.55 6.29 10.01
CA VAL A 109 -3.52 7.11 8.78
C VAL A 109 -2.09 7.28 8.31
N ALA A 110 -1.86 7.07 7.01
CA ALA A 110 -0.70 7.60 6.28
C ALA A 110 -1.25 8.32 5.02
N GLY A 111 -0.40 9.06 4.28
CA GLY A 111 -0.79 10.06 3.24
C GLY A 111 -1.84 9.67 2.18
N GLY A 112 -2.25 10.61 1.31
CA GLY A 112 -3.44 10.51 0.44
C GLY A 112 -3.67 9.18 -0.33
N ILE A 113 -2.61 8.46 -0.70
CA ILE A 113 -2.68 7.14 -1.33
C ILE A 113 -3.33 6.07 -0.44
N PHE A 114 -3.20 6.15 0.88
CA PHE A 114 -3.87 5.22 1.80
C PHE A 114 -5.38 5.49 1.87
N ALA A 115 -5.81 6.75 1.72
CA ALA A 115 -7.22 7.07 1.56
C ALA A 115 -7.78 6.41 0.28
N ALA A 116 -7.00 6.36 -0.80
CA ALA A 116 -7.37 5.63 -2.01
C ALA A 116 -7.58 4.13 -1.76
N ARG A 117 -6.71 3.48 -0.98
CA ARG A 117 -6.93 2.10 -0.55
C ARG A 117 -8.20 1.92 0.26
N LEU A 118 -8.46 2.80 1.24
CA LEU A 118 -9.68 2.73 2.05
C LEU A 118 -10.93 2.92 1.18
N ALA A 119 -10.95 3.94 0.31
CA ALA A 119 -12.06 4.20 -0.60
C ALA A 119 -12.29 3.02 -1.55
N TRP A 120 -11.22 2.46 -2.13
CA TRP A 120 -11.32 1.27 -2.98
C TRP A 120 -11.92 0.08 -2.21
N MET A 121 -11.44 -0.18 -0.98
CA MET A 121 -11.94 -1.29 -0.15
C MET A 121 -13.42 -1.10 0.23
N LEU A 122 -13.81 0.10 0.66
CA LEU A 122 -15.20 0.43 1.00
C LEU A 122 -16.12 0.23 -0.21
N ARG A 123 -15.71 0.70 -1.39
CA ARG A 123 -16.47 0.54 -2.63
C ARG A 123 -16.55 -0.91 -3.08
N ALA A 124 -15.47 -1.68 -2.90
CA ALA A 124 -15.45 -3.11 -3.19
C ALA A 124 -16.47 -3.90 -2.35
N ILE A 125 -16.76 -3.45 -1.12
CA ILE A 125 -17.78 -4.05 -0.25
C ILE A 125 -19.15 -3.34 -0.34
N GLY A 126 -19.39 -2.57 -1.42
CA GLY A 126 -20.68 -1.94 -1.70
C GLY A 126 -21.00 -0.72 -0.84
N ARG A 127 -19.99 -0.03 -0.30
CA ARG A 127 -20.16 1.22 0.44
C ARG A 127 -19.75 2.41 -0.40
N ASP A 128 -20.53 3.48 -0.32
CA ASP A 128 -20.19 4.74 -0.94
C ASP A 128 -18.95 5.34 -0.26
N ALA A 129 -17.94 5.64 -1.07
CA ALA A 129 -16.74 6.33 -0.63
C ALA A 129 -16.19 7.17 -1.78
N ALA A 130 -15.62 8.31 -1.43
CA ALA A 130 -14.99 9.23 -2.36
C ALA A 130 -13.65 9.71 -1.79
N LEU A 131 -12.80 10.25 -2.66
CA LEU A 131 -11.56 10.90 -2.28
C LEU A 131 -11.76 12.42 -2.39
N LEU A 132 -11.19 13.15 -1.43
CA LEU A 132 -10.98 14.57 -1.59
C LEU A 132 -9.77 14.77 -2.50
N ASP A 133 -10.02 15.31 -3.70
CA ASP A 133 -8.96 15.61 -4.65
C ASP A 133 -8.03 16.69 -4.09
N GLY A 134 -6.71 16.51 -4.23
CA GLY A 134 -5.69 17.31 -3.53
C GLY A 134 -5.57 17.01 -2.02
N GLY A 135 -6.35 16.06 -1.51
CA GLY A 135 -6.31 15.61 -0.12
C GLY A 135 -6.58 16.71 0.90
N LEU A 136 -6.06 16.54 2.12
CA LEU A 136 -6.29 17.49 3.21
C LEU A 136 -5.78 18.90 2.90
N ALA A 137 -4.76 19.03 2.05
CA ALA A 137 -4.22 20.33 1.65
C ALA A 137 -5.24 21.16 0.83
N ALA A 138 -6.09 20.48 0.04
CA ALA A 138 -7.14 21.11 -0.75
C ALA A 138 -8.41 21.45 0.05
N TRP A 139 -8.51 21.03 1.32
CA TRP A 139 -9.70 21.29 2.14
C TRP A 139 -9.98 22.78 2.34
N GLY A 140 -8.94 23.61 2.47
CA GLY A 140 -9.03 25.08 2.48
C GLY A 140 -9.72 25.73 3.69
N ALA A 141 -10.43 24.95 4.52
CA ALA A 141 -11.13 25.43 5.72
C ALA A 141 -10.39 25.03 7.01
N PRO A 142 -10.70 25.66 8.17
CA PRO A 142 -10.13 25.27 9.45
C PRO A 142 -10.36 23.77 9.75
N LEU A 143 -9.33 23.12 10.26
CA LEU A 143 -9.39 21.72 10.69
C LEU A 143 -9.67 21.66 12.19
N ASP A 144 -10.59 20.78 12.59
CA ASP A 144 -10.72 20.40 14.00
C ASP A 144 -9.58 19.45 14.36
N THR A 145 -8.84 19.77 15.42
CA THR A 145 -7.72 18.98 15.94
C THR A 145 -8.06 18.26 17.24
N GLY A 146 -9.28 18.44 17.77
CA GLY A 146 -9.77 17.76 18.97
C GLY A 146 -10.09 16.28 18.73
N ALA A 147 -10.56 15.59 19.77
CA ALA A 147 -10.97 14.18 19.68
C ALA A 147 -12.18 13.95 18.74
N GLY A 148 -12.83 15.03 18.29
CA GLY A 148 -14.09 14.99 17.55
C GLY A 148 -15.24 14.46 18.42
N PRO A 149 -16.49 14.52 17.92
CA PRO A 149 -17.57 13.76 18.52
C PRO A 149 -17.24 12.27 18.41
N GLY A 150 -17.39 11.52 19.53
CA GLY A 150 -17.27 10.07 19.50
C GLY A 150 -18.17 9.50 18.41
N ARG A 151 -17.58 8.74 17.47
CA ARG A 151 -18.37 8.08 16.43
C ARG A 151 -19.19 6.97 17.09
N PRO A 152 -20.50 6.86 16.84
CA PRO A 152 -21.30 5.78 17.40
C PRO A 152 -20.73 4.44 16.92
N ALA A 153 -20.76 3.44 17.80
CA ALA A 153 -20.38 2.08 17.44
C ALA A 153 -21.24 1.63 16.25
N ALA A 154 -20.58 1.12 15.21
CA ALA A 154 -21.23 0.60 14.02
C ALA A 154 -21.03 -0.92 13.94
N ALA A 155 -22.09 -1.64 13.62
CA ALA A 155 -22.02 -3.06 13.33
C ALA A 155 -21.82 -3.26 11.82
N PHE A 156 -20.81 -4.05 11.45
CA PHE A 156 -20.55 -4.42 10.06
C PHE A 156 -20.69 -5.94 9.92
N THR A 157 -21.43 -6.37 8.89
CA THR A 157 -21.46 -7.77 8.48
C THR A 157 -20.30 -8.00 7.51
N PRO A 158 -19.39 -8.97 7.77
CA PRO A 158 -18.38 -9.35 6.81
C PRO A 158 -19.02 -9.78 5.49
N VAL A 159 -18.52 -9.27 4.38
CA VAL A 159 -18.93 -9.69 3.04
C VAL A 159 -17.73 -10.28 2.30
N PRO A 160 -17.94 -11.26 1.40
CA PRO A 160 -16.86 -11.74 0.54
C PRO A 160 -16.29 -10.61 -0.32
N TRP A 161 -14.99 -10.66 -0.58
CA TRP A 161 -14.37 -9.75 -1.54
C TRP A 161 -14.91 -10.00 -2.96
N PRO A 162 -15.15 -8.94 -3.76
CA PRO A 162 -15.64 -9.09 -5.13
C PRO A 162 -14.52 -9.64 -6.04
N SER A 163 -14.63 -10.90 -6.44
CA SER A 163 -13.66 -11.54 -7.35
C SER A 163 -13.49 -10.79 -8.67
N ALA A 164 -14.55 -10.15 -9.16
CA ALA A 164 -14.51 -9.34 -10.38
C ALA A 164 -13.56 -8.13 -10.29
N TRP A 165 -13.20 -7.66 -9.08
CA TRP A 165 -12.31 -6.51 -8.88
C TRP A 165 -10.88 -6.94 -8.52
N LEU A 166 -10.66 -8.24 -8.31
CA LEU A 166 -9.42 -8.79 -7.81
C LEU A 166 -8.84 -9.78 -8.82
N ALA A 167 -7.58 -9.61 -9.18
CA ALA A 167 -6.82 -10.60 -9.94
C ALA A 167 -6.08 -11.55 -9.00
N SER A 168 -6.12 -12.84 -9.28
CA SER A 168 -5.31 -13.85 -8.61
C SER A 168 -3.88 -13.84 -9.16
N ILE A 169 -2.94 -14.46 -8.43
CA ILE A 169 -1.57 -14.63 -8.91
C ILE A 169 -1.50 -15.53 -10.15
N ASP A 170 -2.42 -16.49 -10.29
CA ASP A 170 -2.51 -17.37 -11.46
C ASP A 170 -2.98 -16.62 -12.70
N GLU A 171 -3.95 -15.71 -12.54
CA GLU A 171 -4.40 -14.83 -13.63
C GLU A 171 -3.28 -13.88 -14.07
N VAL A 172 -2.52 -13.34 -13.11
CA VAL A 172 -1.35 -12.50 -13.39
C VAL A 172 -0.24 -13.32 -14.05
N ALA A 173 -0.01 -14.56 -13.63
CA ALA A 173 0.97 -15.45 -14.24
C ALA A 173 0.59 -15.79 -15.69
N ALA A 174 -0.69 -16.07 -15.95
CA ALA A 174 -1.21 -16.30 -17.30
C ALA A 174 -1.03 -15.06 -18.20
N ALA A 175 -1.24 -13.85 -17.65
CA ALA A 175 -1.00 -12.61 -18.37
C ALA A 175 0.50 -12.34 -18.64
N ALA A 176 1.38 -12.69 -17.69
CA ALA A 176 2.82 -12.48 -17.81
C ALA A 176 3.51 -13.38 -18.86
N VAL A 177 2.90 -14.54 -19.18
CA VAL A 177 3.41 -15.48 -20.19
C VAL A 177 2.75 -15.33 -21.57
N ALA A 178 1.69 -14.53 -21.68
CA ALA A 178 1.02 -14.29 -22.94
C ALA A 178 1.96 -13.49 -23.88
N PRO A 179 2.08 -13.86 -25.17
CA PRO A 179 2.85 -13.07 -26.13
C PRO A 179 2.32 -11.63 -26.16
N ALA A 180 3.24 -10.66 -26.10
CA ALA A 180 2.96 -9.22 -26.18
C ALA A 180 2.19 -8.79 -27.47
N GLU A 181 1.95 -9.72 -28.40
CA GLU A 181 1.31 -9.52 -29.70
C GLU A 181 -0.22 -9.38 -29.65
N ARG A 182 -0.88 -9.57 -28.50
CA ARG A 182 -2.35 -9.38 -28.40
C ARG A 182 -2.82 -7.93 -28.37
N ALA A 183 -1.92 -6.94 -28.30
CA ALA A 183 -2.30 -5.53 -28.41
C ALA A 183 -2.84 -5.14 -29.80
N SER A 184 -2.69 -6.00 -30.82
CA SER A 184 -3.02 -5.67 -32.21
C SER A 184 -4.18 -6.49 -32.81
N ALA A 185 -4.80 -7.42 -32.06
CA ALA A 185 -5.89 -8.24 -32.58
C ALA A 185 -7.25 -7.62 -32.25
N GLU A 186 -7.80 -6.86 -33.19
CA GLU A 186 -9.17 -6.36 -33.16
C GLU A 186 -10.20 -7.48 -32.88
N GLY A 187 -11.05 -7.28 -31.86
CA GLY A 187 -12.43 -7.78 -31.91
C GLY A 187 -12.78 -9.14 -31.27
N GLY A 188 -11.92 -9.76 -30.47
CA GLY A 188 -12.29 -10.97 -29.70
C GLY A 188 -12.90 -10.67 -28.31
N PRO A 189 -13.88 -11.43 -27.78
CA PRO A 189 -14.52 -11.20 -26.47
C PRO A 189 -13.63 -11.42 -25.23
N GLY A 190 -12.31 -11.42 -25.39
CA GLY A 190 -11.34 -11.53 -24.31
C GLY A 190 -10.24 -10.50 -24.55
N GLY A 191 -10.48 -9.26 -24.10
CA GLY A 191 -9.52 -8.17 -24.20
C GLY A 191 -8.15 -8.55 -23.64
N SER A 192 -7.09 -7.99 -24.21
CA SER A 192 -5.73 -8.17 -23.73
C SER A 192 -5.62 -7.72 -22.27
N CYS A 193 -5.22 -8.64 -21.38
CA CYS A 193 -4.95 -8.30 -19.98
C CYS A 193 -3.70 -7.42 -19.91
N VAL A 194 -3.84 -6.17 -19.47
CA VAL A 194 -2.71 -5.24 -19.31
C VAL A 194 -2.32 -5.18 -17.84
N LEU A 195 -1.11 -5.64 -17.52
CA LEU A 195 -0.55 -5.55 -16.17
C LEU A 195 0.06 -4.16 -15.99
N LEU A 196 -0.47 -3.37 -15.07
CA LEU A 196 -0.02 -2.01 -14.78
C LEU A 196 0.75 -1.96 -13.45
N ASP A 197 2.04 -1.66 -13.52
CA ASP A 197 2.89 -1.43 -12.36
C ASP A 197 2.81 0.05 -11.94
N ALA A 198 2.25 0.30 -10.76
CA ALA A 198 2.09 1.63 -10.18
C ALA A 198 3.29 2.10 -9.34
N ARG A 199 4.40 1.34 -9.29
CA ARG A 199 5.64 1.73 -8.61
C ARG A 199 6.40 2.81 -9.40
N ALA A 200 7.37 3.42 -8.74
CA ALA A 200 8.28 4.37 -9.35
C ALA A 200 9.08 3.71 -10.50
N PRO A 201 9.44 4.46 -11.56
CA PRO A 201 10.08 3.90 -12.74
C PRO A 201 11.38 3.14 -12.46
N GLU A 202 12.20 3.60 -11.52
CA GLU A 202 13.45 2.95 -11.10
C GLU A 202 13.22 1.57 -10.45
N ARG A 203 12.10 1.39 -9.72
CA ARG A 203 11.71 0.09 -9.17
C ARG A 203 11.24 -0.85 -10.27
N PHE A 204 10.44 -0.32 -11.21
CA PHE A 204 10.00 -1.08 -12.38
C PHE A 204 11.20 -1.57 -13.21
N ARG A 205 12.15 -0.69 -13.54
CA ARG A 205 13.35 -1.06 -14.33
C ARG A 205 14.30 -2.01 -13.59
N GLY A 206 14.13 -2.20 -12.29
CA GLY A 206 14.96 -3.06 -11.45
C GLY A 206 16.29 -2.41 -11.03
N GLU A 207 16.37 -1.08 -11.08
CA GLU A 207 17.56 -0.31 -10.69
C GLU A 207 17.68 -0.19 -9.16
N ALA A 208 16.54 -0.14 -8.47
CA ALA A 208 16.46 -0.09 -7.02
C ALA A 208 15.29 -0.94 -6.53
N GLU A 209 15.53 -1.83 -5.56
CA GLU A 209 14.45 -2.54 -4.86
C GLU A 209 14.73 -2.54 -3.36
N PRO A 210 14.17 -1.58 -2.62
CA PRO A 210 14.45 -1.43 -1.19
C PRO A 210 13.61 -2.38 -0.33
N VAL A 211 12.61 -3.07 -0.90
CA VAL A 211 11.61 -3.85 -0.16
C VAL A 211 11.71 -5.34 -0.39
N ASP A 212 11.67 -5.72 -1.65
CA ASP A 212 11.38 -7.09 -2.07
C ASP A 212 12.66 -7.85 -2.45
N PRO A 213 12.70 -9.19 -2.37
CA PRO A 213 13.92 -9.98 -2.56
C PRO A 213 14.49 -9.93 -3.98
N ARG A 214 13.70 -9.49 -4.97
CA ARG A 214 14.08 -9.43 -6.38
C ARG A 214 13.70 -8.08 -6.96
N ALA A 215 14.66 -7.42 -7.61
CA ALA A 215 14.45 -6.17 -8.34
C ALA A 215 13.92 -6.45 -9.76
N GLY A 216 13.08 -5.56 -10.27
CA GLY A 216 12.46 -5.68 -11.60
C GLY A 216 10.94 -5.57 -11.53
N HIS A 217 10.26 -6.08 -12.56
CA HIS A 217 8.81 -6.06 -12.72
C HIS A 217 8.27 -7.39 -13.27
N ILE A 218 6.95 -7.56 -13.24
CA ILE A 218 6.27 -8.73 -13.80
C ILE A 218 6.41 -8.66 -15.32
N PRO A 219 6.91 -9.71 -16.00
CA PRO A 219 7.07 -9.68 -17.45
C PRO A 219 5.79 -9.27 -18.19
N GLY A 220 5.94 -8.43 -19.22
CA GLY A 220 4.82 -7.89 -19.99
C GLY A 220 4.07 -6.74 -19.33
N ALA A 221 4.39 -6.37 -18.08
CA ALA A 221 3.79 -5.22 -17.44
C ALA A 221 4.27 -3.89 -18.06
N VAL A 222 3.37 -2.92 -18.05
CA VAL A 222 3.65 -1.51 -18.36
C VAL A 222 3.80 -0.73 -17.05
N ASN A 223 4.51 0.41 -17.09
CA ASN A 223 4.68 1.26 -15.90
C ASN A 223 3.84 2.53 -16.00
N ALA A 224 2.98 2.74 -15.01
CA ALA A 224 2.24 3.99 -14.83
C ALA A 224 2.27 4.35 -13.33
N PRO A 225 3.30 5.09 -12.89
CA PRO A 225 3.48 5.40 -11.48
C PRO A 225 2.27 6.13 -10.90
N CYS A 226 1.80 5.70 -9.72
CA CYS A 226 0.65 6.31 -9.04
C CYS A 226 0.79 7.83 -8.87
N MET A 227 2.01 8.32 -8.66
CA MET A 227 2.30 9.76 -8.49
C MET A 227 2.18 10.55 -9.79
N ALA A 228 2.32 9.92 -10.95
CA ALA A 228 2.27 10.59 -12.25
C ALA A 228 0.85 11.07 -12.62
N HIS A 229 -0.18 10.57 -11.92
CA HIS A 229 -1.57 10.97 -12.12
C HIS A 229 -1.92 12.28 -11.41
N MET A 230 -1.01 12.87 -10.65
CA MET A 230 -1.25 14.07 -9.86
C MET A 230 -0.46 15.26 -10.40
N GLY A 231 -1.07 16.44 -10.34
CA GLY A 231 -0.42 17.74 -10.57
C GLY A 231 0.47 18.16 -9.41
N ALA A 232 1.18 19.28 -9.61
CA ALA A 232 2.11 19.82 -8.61
C ALA A 232 1.44 20.27 -7.31
N ASP A 233 0.14 20.55 -7.36
CA ASP A 233 -0.73 20.88 -6.22
C ASP A 233 -1.27 19.64 -5.49
N GLY A 234 -0.95 18.44 -5.97
CA GLY A 234 -1.40 17.17 -5.42
C GLY A 234 -2.82 16.77 -5.86
N ALA A 235 -3.50 17.58 -6.68
CA ALA A 235 -4.76 17.21 -7.30
C ALA A 235 -4.54 16.24 -8.47
N LEU A 236 -5.57 15.50 -8.87
CA LEU A 236 -5.52 14.69 -10.07
C LEU A 236 -5.35 15.56 -11.31
N LEU A 237 -4.63 15.04 -12.30
CA LEU A 237 -4.62 15.64 -13.63
C LEU A 237 -6.04 15.62 -14.23
N PRO A 238 -6.37 16.54 -15.15
CA PRO A 238 -7.65 16.53 -15.84
C PRO A 238 -7.95 15.16 -16.49
N PRO A 239 -9.22 14.70 -16.52
CA PRO A 239 -9.60 13.40 -17.08
C PRO A 239 -9.02 13.11 -18.46
N ASP A 240 -8.96 14.10 -19.35
CA ASP A 240 -8.41 13.96 -20.70
C ASP A 240 -6.91 13.63 -20.67
N ALA A 241 -6.13 14.32 -19.84
CA ALA A 241 -4.72 14.05 -19.64
C ALA A 241 -4.48 12.67 -19.00
N LEU A 242 -5.35 12.25 -18.08
CA LEU A 242 -5.29 10.91 -17.50
C LEU A 242 -5.56 9.83 -18.55
N ARG A 243 -6.55 10.04 -19.43
CA ARG A 243 -6.80 9.12 -20.55
C ARG A 243 -5.60 9.03 -21.50
N ASP A 244 -4.97 10.16 -21.81
CA ASP A 244 -3.76 10.18 -22.63
C ASP A 244 -2.60 9.42 -21.96
N GLN A 245 -2.41 9.59 -20.65
CA GLN A 245 -1.41 8.84 -19.88
C GLN A 245 -1.64 7.32 -19.92
N PHE A 246 -2.88 6.87 -19.75
CA PHE A 246 -3.22 5.44 -19.81
C PHE A 246 -3.12 4.90 -21.24
N ALA A 247 -3.56 5.67 -22.25
CA ALA A 247 -3.45 5.28 -23.66
C ALA A 247 -1.99 5.12 -24.09
N ALA A 248 -1.08 5.96 -23.59
CA ALA A 248 0.36 5.87 -23.86
C ALA A 248 0.99 4.55 -23.37
N VAL A 249 0.34 3.85 -22.45
CA VAL A 249 0.76 2.53 -21.94
C VAL A 249 -0.19 1.40 -22.39
N GLY A 250 -0.99 1.64 -23.44
CA GLY A 250 -1.86 0.63 -24.04
C GLY A 250 -3.20 0.41 -23.34
N ILE A 251 -3.59 1.30 -22.42
CA ILE A 251 -4.87 1.21 -21.69
C ILE A 251 -5.84 2.27 -22.23
N THR A 252 -6.63 1.90 -23.23
CA THR A 252 -7.70 2.75 -23.78
C THR A 252 -9.07 2.47 -23.14
N THR A 253 -9.19 1.33 -22.45
CA THR A 253 -10.30 0.99 -21.56
C THR A 253 -9.70 0.27 -20.34
N ALA A 254 -10.36 0.37 -19.19
CA ALA A 254 -9.94 -0.35 -17.99
C ALA A 254 -10.39 -1.83 -17.99
N ASP A 255 -11.15 -2.26 -19.00
CA ASP A 255 -11.49 -3.67 -19.17
C ASP A 255 -10.22 -4.47 -19.47
N GLY A 256 -9.96 -5.51 -18.68
CA GLY A 256 -8.71 -6.26 -18.73
C GLY A 256 -7.50 -5.59 -18.06
N ALA A 257 -7.60 -4.36 -17.56
CA ALA A 257 -6.48 -3.74 -16.83
C ALA A 257 -6.36 -4.31 -15.40
N VAL A 258 -5.14 -4.71 -15.01
CA VAL A 258 -4.83 -5.21 -13.67
C VAL A 258 -3.69 -4.39 -13.07
N ALA A 259 -4.00 -3.58 -12.06
CA ALA A 259 -3.02 -2.76 -11.36
C ALA A 259 -2.33 -3.53 -10.23
N TYR A 260 -1.03 -3.30 -10.08
CA TYR A 260 -0.23 -3.78 -8.94
C TYR A 260 0.83 -2.76 -8.54
N CYS A 261 1.41 -2.90 -7.35
CA CYS A 261 2.54 -2.07 -6.92
C CYS A 261 3.55 -2.90 -6.12
N GLY A 262 4.06 -2.42 -4.98
CA GLY A 262 4.80 -3.25 -4.03
C GLY A 262 3.88 -4.23 -3.31
N SER A 263 2.92 -3.70 -2.53
CA SER A 263 2.07 -4.46 -1.58
C SER A 263 0.57 -4.16 -1.72
N GLY A 264 0.14 -3.74 -2.91
CA GLY A 264 -1.27 -3.46 -3.22
C GLY A 264 -1.82 -2.12 -2.70
N VAL A 265 -1.05 -1.34 -1.93
CA VAL A 265 -1.51 -0.04 -1.41
C VAL A 265 -1.65 0.98 -2.52
N ASN A 266 -0.54 1.39 -3.15
CA ASN A 266 -0.55 2.43 -4.18
C ASN A 266 -1.34 2.00 -5.42
N ALA A 267 -1.41 0.70 -5.70
CA ALA A 267 -2.17 0.17 -6.81
C ALA A 267 -3.68 0.37 -6.66
N CYS A 268 -4.21 0.56 -5.45
CA CYS A 268 -5.63 0.89 -5.26
C CYS A 268 -6.02 2.24 -5.89
N HIS A 269 -5.05 3.14 -6.08
CA HIS A 269 -5.28 4.43 -6.71
C HIS A 269 -5.61 4.29 -8.21
N SER A 270 -4.87 3.43 -8.95
CA SER A 270 -5.00 3.34 -10.40
C SER A 270 -6.42 2.97 -10.88
N PRO A 271 -7.13 1.96 -10.31
CA PRO A 271 -8.52 1.69 -10.68
C PRO A 271 -9.48 2.85 -10.39
N LEU A 272 -9.24 3.63 -9.33
CA LEU A 272 -10.07 4.80 -9.02
C LEU A 272 -9.84 5.93 -10.03
N VAL A 273 -8.59 6.14 -10.45
CA VAL A 273 -8.22 7.15 -11.46
C VAL A 273 -8.73 6.76 -12.85
N MET A 274 -8.64 5.48 -13.23
CA MET A 274 -9.21 4.98 -14.50
C MET A 274 -10.73 5.24 -14.55
N GLU A 275 -11.43 4.97 -13.45
CA GLU A 275 -12.86 5.22 -13.35
C GLU A 275 -13.18 6.72 -13.43
N HIS A 276 -12.42 7.56 -12.71
CA HIS A 276 -12.54 9.01 -12.78
C HIS A 276 -12.29 9.57 -14.19
N ALA A 277 -11.33 9.00 -14.92
CA ALA A 277 -11.00 9.36 -16.29
C ALA A 277 -12.05 8.89 -17.32
N GLY A 278 -13.03 8.08 -16.90
CA GLY A 278 -14.08 7.53 -17.76
C GLY A 278 -13.69 6.24 -18.50
N LEU A 279 -12.59 5.59 -18.13
CA LEU A 279 -12.08 4.37 -18.78
C LEU A 279 -12.77 3.09 -18.29
N GLY A 280 -13.54 3.18 -17.19
CA GLY A 280 -14.16 2.04 -16.53
C GLY A 280 -13.38 1.58 -15.30
N ARG A 281 -13.69 0.38 -14.80
CA ARG A 281 -13.14 -0.14 -13.55
C ARG A 281 -12.10 -1.23 -13.81
N GLY A 282 -10.83 -0.91 -13.56
CA GLY A 282 -9.74 -1.90 -13.58
C GLY A 282 -9.77 -2.80 -12.35
N ARG A 283 -9.02 -3.90 -12.43
CA ARG A 283 -8.83 -4.88 -11.34
C ARG A 283 -7.56 -4.56 -10.55
N LEU A 284 -7.50 -5.05 -9.32
CA LEU A 284 -6.33 -4.98 -8.45
C LEU A 284 -5.71 -6.37 -8.30
N PHE A 285 -4.39 -6.50 -8.40
CA PHE A 285 -3.66 -7.66 -7.88
C PHE A 285 -3.11 -7.34 -6.48
N PRO A 286 -3.76 -7.78 -5.38
CA PRO A 286 -3.41 -7.33 -4.03
C PRO A 286 -2.04 -7.82 -3.57
N GLY A 287 -1.66 -9.03 -3.99
CA GLY A 287 -0.36 -9.62 -3.69
C GLY A 287 0.80 -8.79 -4.24
N SER A 288 0.58 -8.17 -5.40
CA SER A 288 1.50 -7.20 -6.01
C SER A 288 2.94 -7.75 -6.17
N TRP A 289 3.93 -6.88 -6.33
CA TRP A 289 5.31 -7.28 -6.51
C TRP A 289 5.81 -8.13 -5.35
N SER A 290 5.46 -7.81 -4.11
CA SER A 290 5.89 -8.59 -2.93
C SER A 290 5.47 -10.06 -3.01
N ALA A 291 4.24 -10.37 -3.43
CA ALA A 291 3.83 -11.77 -3.61
C ALA A 291 4.56 -12.40 -4.81
N TRP A 292 4.62 -11.70 -5.94
CA TRP A 292 5.25 -12.20 -7.15
C TRP A 292 6.74 -12.49 -6.97
N SER A 293 7.49 -11.53 -6.42
CA SER A 293 8.92 -11.62 -6.16
C SER A 293 9.27 -12.66 -5.10
N ASN A 294 8.33 -13.06 -4.23
CA ASN A 294 8.55 -14.15 -3.29
C ASN A 294 8.14 -15.53 -3.84
N GLN A 295 7.40 -15.59 -4.96
CA GLN A 295 6.98 -16.86 -5.55
C GLN A 295 8.16 -17.54 -6.28
N PRO A 296 8.56 -18.76 -5.87
CA PRO A 296 9.64 -19.49 -6.51
C PRO A 296 9.35 -19.76 -7.99
N GLY A 297 10.33 -19.55 -8.86
CA GLY A 297 10.21 -19.79 -10.30
C GLY A 297 9.46 -18.72 -11.10
N SER A 298 8.80 -17.74 -10.45
CA SER A 298 8.14 -16.65 -11.18
C SER A 298 9.17 -15.80 -11.94
N PRO A 299 8.98 -15.53 -13.24
CA PRO A 299 9.94 -14.77 -14.03
C PRO A 299 9.95 -13.30 -13.64
N VAL A 300 11.09 -12.64 -13.88
CA VAL A 300 11.33 -11.22 -13.58
C VAL A 300 11.89 -10.55 -14.82
N ALA A 301 11.32 -9.41 -15.18
CA ALA A 301 11.83 -8.54 -16.24
C ALA A 301 12.52 -7.30 -15.64
N THR A 302 13.49 -6.75 -16.36
CA THR A 302 14.24 -5.53 -16.00
C THR A 302 14.37 -4.63 -17.23
N GLY A 303 14.79 -3.38 -17.02
CA GLY A 303 14.87 -2.38 -18.07
C GLY A 303 13.53 -1.68 -18.37
N PRO A 304 13.48 -0.81 -19.39
CA PRO A 304 12.28 -0.05 -19.74
C PRO A 304 11.15 -0.98 -20.21
N ALA A 305 9.91 -0.49 -20.13
CA ALA A 305 8.77 -1.19 -20.72
C ALA A 305 9.03 -1.37 -22.22
N ARG A 306 8.75 -2.56 -22.76
CA ARG A 306 8.88 -2.79 -24.21
C ARG A 306 7.83 -1.90 -24.90
N ALA A 307 8.31 -1.05 -25.81
CA ALA A 307 7.47 -0.23 -26.68
C ALA A 307 6.67 -1.11 -27.65
#